data_AF-X1CGG4-F1
#
_entry.id   AF-X1CGG4-F1
#
_cell.length_a   1.000
_cell.length_b   1.000
_cell.length_c   1.000
_cell.angle_alpha   90.00
_cell.angle_beta   90.00
_cell.angle_gamma   90.00
#
_symmetry.space_group_name_H-M   'P 1'
#
loop_
_entity.id
_entity.type
_entity.pdbx_description
1 polymer ?
#
loop_
_entity_poly.entity_id
_entity_poly.type
_entity_poly.pdbx_seq_one_letter_code
_entity_poly.pdbx_strand_id
1 'polypeptide(L)' 'MKRIGVFCGSSSGARPDYTHAALELGHVLVERGIGLVYGGGRIGLMGA' A
#
# COMPACT_ATOMS: atom_id res chain seq x y z
N MET A 1 -3.08 -8.80 15.77
CA MET A 1 -2.63 -7.60 15.06
C MET A 1 -3.87 -6.79 14.67
N LYS A 2 -3.95 -5.47 14.93
CA LYS A 2 -5.14 -4.68 14.55
C LYS A 2 -4.90 -3.74 13.36
N ARG A 3 -3.68 -3.21 13.20
CA ARG A 3 -3.32 -2.30 12.11
C ARG A 3 -1.84 -2.43 11.74
N ILE A 4 -1.49 -2.19 10.48
CA ILE A 4 -0.11 -2.17 9.97
C ILE A 4 0.18 -0.80 9.36
N GLY A 5 1.31 -0.21 9.76
CA GLY A 5 1.85 1.01 9.17
C GLY A 5 2.68 0.68 7.92
N VAL A 6 2.33 1.26 6.77
CA VAL A 6 3.05 1.06 5.51
C VAL A 6 3.66 2.38 5.04
N PHE A 7 4.95 2.31 4.70
CA PHE A 7 5.70 3.41 4.10
C PHE A 7 6.18 2.96 2.72
N CYS A 8 5.78 3.69 1.68
CA CYS A 8 6.23 3.48 0.31
C CYS A 8 6.61 4.81 -0.35
N GLY A 9 7.26 4.74 -1.51
CA GLY A 9 7.68 5.93 -2.24
C GLY A 9 6.48 6.79 -2.65
N SER A 10 6.65 8.11 -2.62
CA SER A 10 5.66 9.08 -3.11
C SER A 10 5.49 9.06 -4.64
N SER A 11 6.35 8.33 -5.35
CA SER A 11 6.24 8.05 -6.79
C SER A 11 5.80 6.61 -7.03
N SER A 12 5.14 6.35 -8.16
CA SER A 12 4.75 4.99 -8.58
C SER A 12 5.95 4.09 -8.90
N GLY A 13 7.16 4.65 -8.93
CA GLY A 13 8.36 3.98 -9.40
C GLY A 13 8.39 3.80 -10.93
N ALA A 14 9.51 3.30 -11.43
CA ALA A 14 9.72 3.08 -12.88
C ALA A 14 9.23 1.70 -13.36
N ARG A 15 8.86 0.80 -12.42
CA ARG A 15 8.39 -0.55 -12.72
C ARG A 15 6.95 -0.73 -12.27
N PRO A 16 6.07 -1.32 -13.10
CA PRO A 16 4.69 -1.59 -12.73
C PRO A 16 4.56 -2.58 -11.56
N ASP A 17 5.57 -3.42 -11.35
CA ASP A 17 5.62 -4.42 -10.28
C ASP A 17 5.47 -3.79 -8.89
N TYR A 18 5.94 -2.55 -8.69
CA TYR A 18 5.79 -1.85 -7.42
C TYR A 18 4.32 -1.56 -7.11
N THR A 19 3.55 -1.14 -8.12
CA THR A 19 2.12 -0.89 -8.00
C THR A 19 1.36 -2.19 -7.76
N HIS A 20 1.70 -3.25 -8.50
CA HIS A 20 1.08 -4.56 -8.29
C HIS A 20 1.33 -5.10 -6.87
N ALA A 21 2.56 -4.99 -6.37
CA ALA A 21 2.88 -5.41 -5.00
C ALA A 21 2.13 -4.58 -3.94
N ALA A 22 1.95 -3.27 -4.17
CA ALA A 22 1.17 -2.41 -3.27
C ALA A 22 -0.31 -2.82 -3.22
N LEU A 23 -0.91 -3.10 -4.39
CA LEU A 23 -2.28 -3.60 -4.51
C LEU A 23 -2.45 -4.96 -3.83
N GLU A 24 -1.55 -5.92 -4.11
CA GLU A 24 -1.59 -7.26 -3.53
C GLU A 24 -1.49 -7.21 -2.00
N LEU A 25 -0.60 -6.36 -1.46
CA LEU A 25 -0.50 -6.13 -0.03
C LEU A 25 -1.83 -5.62 0.54
N GLY A 26 -2.45 -4.63 -0.10
CA GLY A 26 -3.76 -4.11 0.29
C GLY A 26 -4.84 -5.20 0.35
N HIS A 27 -4.92 -6.04 -0.68
CA HIS A 27 -5.86 -7.17 -0.72
C HIS A 27 -5.65 -8.14 0.46
N VAL A 28 -4.41 -8.56 0.70
CA VAL A 28 -4.09 -9.49 1.79
C VAL A 28 -4.42 -8.89 3.16
N LEU A 29 -4.21 -7.58 3.34
CA LEU A 29 -4.55 -6.90 4.58
C LEU A 29 -6.07 -6.88 4.82
N VAL A 30 -6.86 -6.60 3.79
CA VAL A 30 -8.33 -6.61 3.85
C VAL A 30 -8.86 -8.01 4.12
N GLU A 31 -8.37 -9.03 3.40
CA GLU A 31 -8.76 -10.43 3.61
C GLU A 31 -8.51 -10.90 5.05
N ARG A 32 -7.43 -10.39 5.67
CA ARG A 32 -7.07 -10.70 7.06
C ARG A 32 -7.74 -9.80 8.09
N GLY A 33 -8.56 -8.84 7.67
CA GLY A 33 -9.21 -7.87 8.56
C GLY A 33 -8.23 -6.94 9.28
N ILE A 34 -7.08 -6.66 8.68
CA ILE A 34 -6.03 -5.81 9.25
C ILE A 34 -6.17 -4.41 8.67
N GLY A 35 -6.30 -3.40 9.53
CA GLY A 35 -6.35 -2.00 9.09
C GLY A 35 -5.01 -1.53 8.54
N LEU A 36 -5.04 -0.78 7.44
CA LEU A 36 -3.87 -0.11 6.87
C LEU A 36 -3.72 1.31 7.46
N VAL A 37 -2.50 1.68 7.86
CA VAL A 37 -2.12 3.04 8.23
C VAL A 37 -1.00 3.48 7.30
N TYR A 38 -1.13 4.64 6.66
CA TYR A 38 -0.13 5.18 5.74
C TYR A 38 -0.11 6.71 5.86
N GLY A 39 0.92 7.35 5.27
CA GLY A 39 1.17 8.78 5.43
C GLY A 39 0.14 9.74 4.80
N GLY A 40 -0.96 9.23 4.22
CA GLY A 40 -2.04 10.06 3.65
C GLY A 40 -1.76 10.65 2.27
N GLY A 41 -0.66 10.25 1.61
CA GLY A 41 -0.38 10.65 0.23
C GLY A 41 -1.32 9.94 -0.75
N ARG A 42 -2.10 10.71 -1.53
CA ARG A 42 -3.02 10.18 -2.57
C ARG A 42 -2.34 10.04 -3.95
N ILE A 43 -1.02 9.94 -3.98
CA ILE A 43 -0.19 10.00 -5.19
C ILE A 43 0.91 8.93 -5.11
N GLY A 44 1.22 8.31 -6.25
CA GLY A 44 2.20 7.22 -6.32
C GLY A 44 1.67 5.89 -5.76
N LEU A 45 2.57 5.09 -5.17
CA LEU A 45 2.23 3.77 -4.60
C LEU A 45 1.31 3.83 -3.37
N MET A 46 1.24 4.99 -2.69
CA MET A 46 0.33 5.17 -1.55
C MET A 46 -1.14 5.37 -1.96
N GLY A 47 -1.39 5.74 -3.22
CA GLY A 47 -2.75 5.94 -3.74
C GLY A 47 -3.25 4.82 -4.64
N ALA A 48 -2.46 3.75 -4.81
CA ALA A 48 -2.83 2.56 -5.55
C ALA A 48 -3.73 1.66 -4.71
#